data_AF-A0A524DSU9-F1
#
_entry.id   AF-A0A524DSU9-F1
#
_cell.length_a   1.000
_cell.length_b   1.000
_cell.length_c   1.000
_cell.angle_alpha   90.00
_cell.angle_beta   90.00
_cell.angle_gamma   90.00
#
_symmetry.space_group_name_H-M   'P 1'
#
loop_
_entity.id
_entity.type
_entity.pdbx_description
1 polymer ?
#
loop_
_entity_poly.entity_id
_entity_poly.type
_entity_poly.pdbx_seq_one_letter_code
_entity_poly.pdbx_strand_id
1 'polypeptide(L)'
;MKSKVRILGEKSLDELPDQVFVALGRRGMEGIPLKECTYACDGDELSLVDFDRRPETIKGQGLEPVVEDWQVRCEKCGRTFTIRCKIRYVDGARIDTMVNLMDDKGVDLGWLGSF
;
A
#
# COMPACT_ATOMS: atom_id res chain seq x y z
N MET A 1 -5.00 22.51 -13.25
CA MET A 1 -4.88 21.18 -13.90
C MET A 1 -3.47 20.67 -13.61
N LYS A 2 -3.29 19.70 -12.70
CA LYS A 2 -1.98 19.09 -12.43
C LYS A 2 -1.93 17.76 -13.18
N SER A 3 -1.00 17.69 -14.12
CA SER A 3 -0.76 16.54 -15.00
C SER A 3 -0.43 15.30 -14.18
N LYS A 4 -1.22 14.23 -14.37
CA LYS A 4 -0.99 12.91 -13.77
C LYS A 4 0.05 12.20 -14.64
N VAL A 5 1.33 12.25 -14.24
CA VAL A 5 2.39 11.51 -14.93
C VAL A 5 2.33 10.07 -14.43
N ARG A 6 1.90 9.14 -15.30
CA ARG A 6 1.89 7.70 -15.02
C ARG A 6 3.32 7.16 -15.18
N ILE A 7 3.96 6.77 -14.09
CA ILE A 7 5.23 6.04 -14.13
C ILE A 7 4.89 4.56 -14.39
N LEU A 8 4.84 4.19 -15.67
CA LEU A 8 4.74 2.79 -16.10
C LEU A 8 6.13 2.33 -16.55
N GLY A 9 6.85 1.69 -15.63
CA GLY A 9 8.12 1.00 -15.90
C GLY A 9 8.98 0.92 -14.65
N GLU A 10 9.08 -0.28 -14.08
CA GLU A 10 9.94 -0.77 -12.95
C GLU A 10 9.25 -1.06 -11.61
N LYS A 11 8.01 -0.63 -11.35
CA LYS A 11 7.32 -1.01 -10.11
C LYS A 11 6.78 -2.44 -10.14
N SER A 12 7.09 -3.21 -9.10
CA SER A 12 6.56 -4.57 -8.87
C SER A 12 5.97 -4.70 -7.47
N LEU A 13 5.01 -5.62 -7.30
CA LEU A 13 4.49 -5.99 -5.98
C LEU A 13 5.56 -6.64 -5.09
N ASP A 14 6.70 -7.05 -5.65
CA ASP A 14 7.86 -7.55 -4.89
C ASP A 14 8.49 -6.47 -3.98
N GLU A 15 8.23 -5.19 -4.27
CA GLU A 15 8.67 -4.08 -3.42
C GLU A 15 7.81 -3.93 -2.15
N LEU A 16 6.61 -4.52 -2.15
CA LEU A 16 5.77 -4.62 -0.96
C LEU A 16 6.13 -5.89 -0.17
N PRO A 17 6.10 -5.83 1.18
CA PRO A 17 6.29 -7.01 1.99
C PRO A 17 5.15 -8.01 1.75
N ASP A 18 5.39 -9.28 2.03
CA ASP A 18 4.34 -10.31 1.92
C ASP A 18 3.27 -10.16 3.01
N GLN A 19 3.64 -9.58 4.15
CA GLN A 19 2.76 -9.35 5.29
C GLN A 19 2.98 -7.98 5.93
N VAL A 20 1.93 -7.45 6.55
CA VAL A 20 1.97 -6.29 7.43
C VAL A 20 1.65 -6.72 8.86
N PHE A 21 1.96 -5.89 9.85
CA PHE A 21 1.77 -6.26 11.24
C PHE A 21 0.75 -5.39 11.95
N VAL A 22 -0.14 -6.03 12.71
CA VAL A 22 -1.10 -5.37 13.62
C VAL A 22 -0.66 -5.58 15.06
N ALA A 23 -0.72 -4.52 15.87
CA ALA A 23 -0.47 -4.61 17.30
C ALA A 23 -1.70 -5.14 18.05
N LEU A 24 -1.54 -6.22 18.81
CA LEU A 24 -2.58 -6.85 19.61
C LEU A 24 -2.41 -6.54 21.11
N GLY A 25 -1.80 -5.40 21.44
CA GLY A 25 -1.49 -5.00 22.81
C GLY A 25 -0.54 -5.99 23.48
N ARG A 26 -0.94 -6.57 24.62
CA ARG A 26 -0.12 -7.52 25.39
C ARG A 26 0.09 -8.87 24.69
N ARG A 27 -0.69 -9.15 23.64
CA ARG A 27 -0.57 -10.40 22.86
C ARG A 27 0.53 -10.33 21.80
N GLY A 28 1.21 -9.19 21.67
CA GLY A 28 2.29 -8.99 20.71
C GLY A 28 1.79 -8.45 19.38
N MET A 29 2.35 -8.95 18.29
CA MET A 29 2.03 -8.56 16.92
C MET A 29 1.51 -9.77 16.14
N GLU A 30 0.56 -9.54 15.25
CA GLU A 30 0.08 -10.55 14.30
C GLU A 30 0.41 -10.11 12.88
N GLY A 31 0.95 -11.04 12.08
CA GLY A 31 1.22 -10.84 10.67
C GLY A 31 -0.06 -11.08 9.86
N ILE A 32 -0.41 -10.12 9.03
CA ILE A 32 -1.57 -10.17 8.12
C ILE A 32 -1.02 -10.19 6.69
N PRO A 33 -1.38 -11.19 5.87
CA PRO A 33 -0.98 -11.24 4.46
C PRO A 33 -1.41 -9.97 3.73
N LEU A 34 -0.45 -9.32 3.06
CA LEU A 34 -0.71 -8.10 2.30
C LEU A 34 -1.17 -8.39 0.88
N LYS A 35 -0.64 -9.46 0.29
CA LYS A 35 -0.83 -9.83 -1.12
C LYS A 35 -2.01 -10.78 -1.32
N GLU A 36 -3.05 -10.64 -0.49
CA GLU A 36 -4.30 -11.39 -0.60
C GLU A 36 -5.46 -10.48 -1.01
N CYS A 37 -6.46 -11.05 -1.68
CA CYS A 37 -7.63 -10.34 -2.11
C CYS A 37 -8.46 -9.89 -0.89
N THR A 38 -8.71 -8.58 -0.80
CA THR A 38 -9.54 -8.00 0.28
C THR A 38 -11.02 -8.42 0.24
N TYR A 39 -11.47 -9.07 -0.84
CA TYR A 39 -12.85 -9.53 -1.00
C TYR A 39 -12.94 -11.03 -0.71
N ALA A 40 -14.13 -11.50 -0.29
CA ALA A 40 -14.43 -12.88 0.07
C ALA A 40 -14.33 -13.87 -1.12
N CYS A 41 -13.14 -14.01 -1.69
CA CYS A 41 -12.81 -14.94 -2.76
C CYS A 41 -11.51 -15.70 -2.49
N ASP A 42 -10.80 -15.44 -1.38
CA ASP A 42 -9.59 -16.15 -0.95
C ASP A 42 -8.58 -16.30 -2.11
N GLY A 43 -8.34 -15.22 -2.85
CA GLY A 43 -7.34 -15.19 -3.92
C GLY A 43 -6.04 -14.60 -3.40
N ASP A 44 -4.92 -15.24 -3.69
CA ASP A 44 -3.55 -14.87 -3.32
C ASP A 44 -2.71 -14.41 -4.54
N GLU A 45 -3.29 -14.48 -5.73
CA GLU A 45 -2.68 -14.00 -6.97
C GLU A 45 -3.18 -12.58 -7.29
N LEU A 46 -2.30 -11.59 -7.11
CA LEU A 46 -2.54 -10.19 -7.43
C LEU A 46 -1.62 -9.72 -8.56
N SER A 47 -2.15 -8.93 -9.49
CA SER A 47 -1.37 -8.19 -10.48
C SER A 47 -1.42 -6.69 -10.22
N LEU A 48 -0.30 -6.00 -10.49
CA LEU A 48 -0.24 -4.55 -10.42
C LEU A 48 -0.90 -3.92 -11.65
N VAL A 49 -1.82 -3.00 -11.42
CA VAL A 49 -2.56 -2.26 -12.46
C VAL A 49 -2.02 -0.85 -12.62
N ASP A 50 -1.84 -0.12 -11.51
CA ASP A 50 -1.35 1.25 -11.50
C ASP A 50 -0.56 1.52 -10.23
N PHE A 51 0.36 2.48 -10.30
CA PHE A 51 1.14 2.95 -9.16
C PHE A 51 1.17 4.47 -9.17
N ASP A 52 0.82 5.08 -8.03
CA ASP A 52 0.85 6.53 -7.83
C ASP A 52 1.57 6.87 -6.53
N ARG A 53 2.49 7.83 -6.57
CA ARG A 53 3.26 8.27 -5.41
C ARG A 53 3.15 9.78 -5.24
N ARG A 54 2.83 10.23 -4.03
CA ARG A 54 2.65 11.65 -3.69
C ARG A 54 3.22 12.00 -2.30
N PRO A 55 4.11 13.01 -2.19
CA PRO A 55 4.80 13.69 -3.28
C PRO A 55 5.77 12.73 -4.02
N GLU A 56 6.07 13.06 -5.28
CA GLU A 56 6.97 12.25 -6.12
C GLU A 56 8.39 12.18 -5.53
N THR A 57 8.87 13.29 -4.96
CA THR A 57 10.20 13.42 -4.34
C THR A 57 10.08 13.93 -2.91
N ILE A 58 11.03 13.53 -2.06
CA ILE A 58 11.22 14.05 -0.71
C ILE A 58 12.47 14.94 -0.69
N LYS A 59 12.49 15.93 0.21
CA LYS A 59 13.61 16.86 0.40
C LYS A 59 14.73 16.27 1.26
N GLY A 60 14.43 15.23 2.04
CA GLY A 60 15.36 14.62 2.98
C GLY A 60 15.57 15.46 4.24
N GLN A 61 14.58 16.26 4.66
CA GLN A 61 14.70 17.18 5.80
C GLN A 61 13.40 17.24 6.61
N GLY A 62 13.52 17.00 7.92
CA GLY A 62 12.38 16.99 8.83
C GLY A 62 11.42 15.84 8.54
N LEU A 63 10.17 15.98 9.02
CA LEU A 63 9.11 15.00 8.82
C LEU A 63 8.43 15.20 7.46
N GLU A 64 8.47 14.17 6.61
CA GLU A 64 7.91 14.21 5.26
C GLU A 64 6.94 13.03 5.04
N PRO A 65 5.62 13.28 4.99
CA PRO A 65 4.65 12.24 4.67
C PRO A 65 4.59 11.95 3.16
N VAL A 66 4.58 10.68 2.81
CA VAL A 66 4.43 10.17 1.44
C VAL A 66 3.26 9.18 1.39
N VAL A 67 2.47 9.23 0.33
CA VAL A 67 1.43 8.25 0.02
C VAL A 67 1.82 7.51 -1.26
N GLU A 68 1.85 6.19 -1.20
CA GLU A 68 1.96 5.31 -2.36
C GLU A 68 0.68 4.50 -2.49
N ASP A 69 0.00 4.65 -3.63
CA ASP A 69 -1.20 3.93 -4.00
C ASP A 69 -0.83 2.85 -5.02
N TRP A 70 -0.94 1.58 -4.60
CA TRP A 70 -0.69 0.41 -5.42
C TRP A 70 -2.04 -0.18 -5.83
N GLN A 71 -2.52 0.17 -7.02
CA GLN A 71 -3.76 -0.37 -7.54
C GLN A 71 -3.49 -1.79 -8.06
N VAL A 72 -4.18 -2.77 -7.48
CA VAL A 72 -3.99 -4.19 -7.80
C VAL A 72 -5.29 -4.80 -8.30
N ARG A 73 -5.16 -5.89 -9.06
CA ARG A 73 -6.26 -6.73 -9.51
C ARG A 73 -6.06 -8.14 -8.98
N CYS A 74 -7.11 -8.71 -8.41
CA CYS A 74 -7.14 -10.13 -8.07
C CYS A 74 -7.37 -10.95 -9.34
N GLU A 75 -6.50 -11.90 -9.64
CA GLU A 75 -6.62 -12.74 -10.83
C GLU A 75 -7.79 -13.74 -10.72
N LYS A 76 -8.14 -14.14 -9.50
CA LYS A 76 -9.25 -15.09 -9.24
C LYS A 76 -10.64 -14.50 -9.46
N CYS A 77 -10.93 -13.32 -8.90
CA CYS A 77 -12.25 -12.68 -9.00
C CYS A 77 -12.31 -11.49 -9.95
N GLY A 78 -11.16 -11.06 -10.48
CA GLY A 78 -11.04 -9.96 -11.43
C GLY A 78 -11.25 -8.57 -10.84
N ARG A 79 -11.59 -8.45 -9.55
CA ARG A 79 -11.83 -7.16 -8.87
C ARG A 79 -10.53 -6.42 -8.62
N THR A 80 -10.62 -5.10 -8.66
CA THR A 80 -9.52 -4.20 -8.33
C THR A 80 -9.70 -3.59 -6.95
N PHE A 81 -8.59 -3.33 -6.26
CA PHE A 81 -8.56 -2.57 -5.02
C PHE A 81 -7.21 -1.85 -4.92
N THR A 82 -7.04 -0.93 -3.97
CA THR A 82 -5.77 -0.21 -3.79
C THR A 82 -5.17 -0.56 -2.44
N ILE A 83 -3.90 -0.95 -2.45
CA ILE A 83 -3.07 -1.00 -1.26
C ILE A 83 -2.46 0.39 -1.10
N ARG A 84 -2.90 1.13 -0.08
CA ARG A 84 -2.42 2.49 0.20
C ARG A 84 -1.39 2.47 1.32
N CYS A 85 -0.16 2.76 0.99
CA CYS A 85 0.94 2.94 1.93
C CYS A 85 1.08 4.42 2.31
N LYS A 86 0.82 4.75 3.57
CA LYS A 86 1.07 6.07 4.18
C LYS A 86 2.41 5.98 4.92
N ILE A 87 3.44 6.51 4.29
CA ILE A 87 4.83 6.40 4.71
C ILE A 87 5.25 7.70 5.40
N ARG A 88 5.98 7.61 6.50
CA ARG A 88 6.67 8.77 7.07
C ARG A 88 8.17 8.65 6.86
N TYR A 89 8.76 9.71 6.35
CA TYR A 89 10.20 9.90 6.32
C TYR A 89 10.61 10.93 7.37
N VAL A 90 11.74 10.69 8.04
CA VAL A 90 12.41 11.67 8.91
C VAL A 90 13.84 11.80 8.43
N ASP A 91 14.21 13.01 8.00
CA ASP A 91 15.56 13.31 7.49
C ASP A 91 16.02 12.32 6.38
N GLY A 92 15.08 11.97 5.49
CA GLY A 92 15.30 11.04 4.38
C GLY A 92 15.20 9.55 4.73
N ALA A 93 15.14 9.18 6.01
CA ALA A 93 14.96 7.79 6.43
C ALA A 93 13.48 7.44 6.61
N ARG A 94 13.05 6.31 6.04
CA ARG A 94 11.69 5.77 6.27
C ARG A 94 11.59 5.27 7.71
N ILE A 95 10.64 5.80 8.48
CA ILE A 95 10.46 5.44 9.89
C ILE A 95 9.31 4.44 10.11
N ASP A 96 8.25 4.53 9.30
CA ASP A 96 7.14 3.58 9.31
C ASP A 96 6.31 3.68 8.02
N THR A 97 5.56 2.61 7.77
CA THR A 97 4.54 2.56 6.72
C THR A 97 3.23 2.04 7.32
N MET A 98 2.19 2.87 7.31
CA MET A 98 0.83 2.43 7.61
C MET A 98 0.12 2.00 6.34
N VAL A 99 -0.53 0.85 6.35
CA VAL A 99 -1.23 0.30 5.19
C VAL A 99 -2.73 0.36 5.39
N ASN A 100 -3.42 0.99 4.45
CA ASN A 100 -4.87 0.95 4.33
C ASN A 100 -5.26 0.21 3.04
N LEU A 101 -6.44 -0.40 3.06
CA LEU A 101 -7.06 -0.94 1.85
C LEU A 101 -8.14 0.02 1.35
N MET A 102 -8.15 0.28 0.06
CA MET A 102 -9.20 1.06 -0.61
C MET A 102 -9.98 0.16 -1.54
N ASP A 103 -11.30 0.24 -1.55
CA ASP A 103 -12.12 -0.50 -2.51
C ASP A 103 -11.97 0.03 -3.95
N ASP A 104 -12.65 -0.63 -4.89
CA ASP A 104 -12.72 -0.25 -6.31
C ASP A 104 -13.34 1.13 -6.58
N LYS A 105 -14.04 1.70 -5.59
CA LYS A 105 -14.66 3.03 -5.65
C LYS A 105 -13.81 4.11 -4.96
N GLY A 106 -12.65 3.72 -4.40
CA GLY A 106 -11.76 4.61 -3.66
C GLY A 106 -12.20 4.89 -2.23
N VAL A 107 -13.14 4.11 -1.68
CA VAL A 107 -13.53 4.17 -0.26
C VAL A 107 -12.45 3.50 0.58
N ASP A 108 -12.01 4.18 1.63
CA ASP A 108 -11.04 3.64 2.60
C ASP A 108 -11.75 2.57 3.45
N LEU A 109 -11.35 1.31 3.28
CA LEU A 109 -11.85 0.17 4.04
C LEU A 109 -11.22 0.07 5.43
N GLY A 110 -10.20 0.90 5.70
CA GLY A 110 -9.54 0.98 6.98
C GLY A 110 -8.10 0.51 6.96
N TRP A 111 -7.50 0.54 8.16
CA TRP A 111 -6.13 0.16 8.41
C TRP A 111 -5.99 -1.37 8.48
N LEU A 112 -5.04 -1.91 7.71
CA LEU A 112 -4.70 -3.33 7.69
C LEU A 112 -3.56 -3.65 8.66
N GLY A 113 -2.51 -2.82 8.67
CA GLY A 113 -1.32 -3.06 9.46
C GLY A 113 -0.19 -2.08 9.14
N SER A 114 0.99 -2.30 9.71
CA SER A 114 2.17 -1.48 9.49
C SER A 114 3.44 -2.31 9.31
N PHE A 115 4.45 -1.75 8.66
CA PHE A 115 5.79 -2.31 8.49
C PHE A 115 6.85 -1.21 8.36
#